data_AF-A0AAE1FCW3-F1
#
_entry.id   AF-A0AAE1FCW3-F1
#
_cell.length_a   1.000
_cell.length_b   1.000
_cell.length_c   1.000
_cell.angle_alpha   90.00
_cell.angle_beta   90.00
_cell.angle_gamma   90.00
#
_symmetry.space_group_name_H-M   'P 1'
#
loop_
_entity.id
_entity.type
_entity.pdbx_description
1 polymer ?
#
loop_
_entity_poly.entity_id
_entity_poly.type
_entity_poly.pdbx_seq_one_letter_code
_entity_poly.pdbx_strand_id
1 'polypeptide(L)'
;LTTDSHKYRAKRDRKEQRAWFRDVVHTLQNDDDENHMKCIEKVTVGPEHDREKVLLDTWCLKTQYKALCNVLGEGLNTHLTYNVGVRDVFNLGPPPDPQDHTHSPALSRSQKKINKLKESTVSKARQRTRKKNRDNKATDKTYQD
;
A
#
# COMPACT_ATOMS: atom_id res chain seq x y z
N LEU A 1 3.97 -12.83 -21.74
CA LEU A 1 4.70 -12.13 -20.65
C LEU A 1 3.92 -12.18 -19.32
N THR A 2 2.63 -11.87 -19.30
CA THR A 2 1.74 -12.03 -18.12
C THR A 2 1.63 -13.48 -17.62
N THR A 3 1.64 -14.45 -18.55
CA THR A 3 1.58 -15.90 -18.30
C THR A 3 2.89 -16.63 -18.65
N ASP A 4 4.00 -15.90 -18.70
CA ASP A 4 5.29 -16.45 -19.17
C ASP A 4 5.73 -17.71 -18.39
N SER A 5 5.92 -18.81 -19.10
CA SER A 5 6.28 -20.13 -18.56
C SER A 5 7.69 -20.58 -18.96
N HIS A 6 8.43 -19.80 -19.75
CA HIS A 6 9.69 -20.24 -20.35
C HIS A 6 10.77 -20.57 -19.32
N LYS A 7 11.27 -21.82 -19.32
CA LYS A 7 12.18 -22.32 -18.27
C LYS A 7 13.62 -21.83 -18.40
N TYR A 8 14.01 -21.23 -19.52
CA TYR A 8 15.34 -20.64 -19.72
C TYR A 8 15.57 -19.37 -18.87
N ARG A 9 14.50 -18.73 -18.35
CA ARG A 9 14.59 -17.57 -17.45
C ARG A 9 14.59 -18.00 -15.99
N ALA A 10 15.36 -17.30 -15.16
CA ALA A 10 15.39 -17.54 -13.72
C ALA A 10 13.99 -17.45 -13.09
N LYS A 11 13.74 -18.24 -12.05
CA LYS A 11 12.42 -18.34 -11.40
C LYS A 11 11.98 -16.99 -10.78
N ARG A 12 12.92 -16.27 -10.15
CA ARG A 12 12.67 -14.95 -9.56
C ARG A 12 12.23 -13.95 -10.63
N ASP A 13 13.03 -13.83 -11.69
CA ASP A 13 12.79 -12.85 -12.76
C ASP A 13 11.46 -13.11 -13.46
N ARG A 14 11.10 -14.38 -13.73
CA ARG A 14 9.75 -14.71 -14.25
C ARG A 14 8.62 -14.32 -13.30
N LYS A 15 8.82 -14.44 -11.99
CA LYS A 15 7.80 -14.05 -11.00
C LYS A 15 7.61 -12.53 -10.99
N GLU A 16 8.70 -11.78 -10.97
CA GLU A 16 8.70 -10.31 -10.99
C GLU A 16 8.14 -9.78 -12.31
N GLN A 17 8.61 -10.31 -13.44
CA GLN A 17 8.12 -9.93 -14.77
C GLN A 17 6.62 -10.18 -14.92
N ARG A 18 6.12 -11.37 -14.55
CA ARG A 18 4.68 -11.63 -14.60
C ARG A 18 3.88 -10.71 -13.68
N ALA A 19 4.40 -10.36 -12.51
CA ALA A 19 3.74 -9.40 -11.61
C ALA A 19 3.66 -8.01 -12.25
N TRP A 20 4.78 -7.50 -12.74
CA TRP A 20 4.84 -6.19 -13.39
C TRP A 20 3.94 -6.11 -14.63
N PHE A 21 3.99 -7.12 -15.51
CA PHE A 21 3.15 -7.15 -16.71
C PHE A 21 1.66 -7.29 -16.38
N ARG A 22 1.28 -8.01 -15.31
CA ARG A 22 -0.13 -8.05 -14.88
C ARG A 22 -0.59 -6.69 -14.40
N ASP A 23 0.24 -5.98 -13.64
CA ASP A 23 -0.08 -4.65 -13.13
C ASP A 23 -0.23 -3.65 -14.30
N VAL A 24 0.69 -3.64 -15.26
CA VAL A 24 0.63 -2.76 -16.45
C VAL A 24 -0.59 -3.05 -17.31
N VAL A 25 -0.84 -4.32 -17.63
CA VAL A 25 -2.01 -4.71 -18.44
C VAL A 25 -3.30 -4.33 -17.71
N HIS A 26 -3.37 -4.53 -16.40
CA HIS A 26 -4.53 -4.12 -15.61
C HIS A 26 -4.70 -2.61 -15.59
N THR A 27 -3.63 -1.82 -15.52
CA THR A 27 -3.78 -0.36 -15.57
C THR A 27 -4.33 0.10 -16.92
N LEU A 28 -3.82 -0.43 -18.03
CA LEU A 28 -4.26 -0.04 -19.38
C LEU A 28 -5.68 -0.53 -19.73
N GLN A 29 -6.09 -1.68 -19.21
CA GLN A 29 -7.40 -2.27 -19.53
C GLN A 29 -8.56 -1.66 -18.72
N ASN A 30 -8.27 -0.97 -17.61
CA ASN A 30 -9.28 -0.42 -16.71
C ASN A 30 -9.24 1.12 -16.69
N ASP A 31 -8.81 1.75 -17.79
CA ASP A 31 -8.75 3.22 -17.88
C ASP A 31 -10.14 3.88 -17.78
N ASP A 32 -11.23 3.14 -18.05
CA ASP A 32 -12.62 3.62 -17.97
C ASP A 32 -13.36 3.27 -16.65
N ASP A 33 -12.79 2.40 -15.81
CA ASP A 33 -13.40 1.99 -14.55
C ASP A 33 -12.73 2.69 -13.35
N GLU A 34 -13.48 2.91 -12.25
CA GLU A 34 -12.95 3.35 -10.93
C GLU A 34 -11.77 2.48 -10.43
N ASN A 35 -11.50 1.35 -11.08
CA ASN A 35 -10.36 0.46 -10.89
C ASN A 35 -8.98 1.02 -11.29
N HIS A 36 -8.88 2.18 -11.96
CA HIS A 36 -7.60 2.91 -12.07
C HIS A 36 -6.99 3.18 -10.67
N MET A 37 -7.83 3.23 -9.62
CA MET A 37 -7.44 3.29 -8.20
C MET A 37 -6.66 2.08 -7.66
N LYS A 38 -6.60 0.93 -8.37
CA LYS A 38 -5.91 -0.26 -7.86
C LYS A 38 -4.39 -0.07 -7.77
N CYS A 39 -3.86 0.92 -8.47
CA CYS A 39 -2.47 1.32 -8.36
C CYS A 39 -2.21 2.31 -7.21
N ILE A 40 -3.17 2.69 -6.38
CA ILE A 40 -2.86 3.60 -5.26
C ILE A 40 -2.17 2.82 -4.14
N GLU A 41 -0.87 3.03 -3.98
CA GLU A 41 -0.12 2.55 -2.84
C GLU A 41 -0.10 3.63 -1.75
N LYS A 42 -0.33 3.23 -0.49
CA LYS A 42 -0.33 4.15 0.65
C LYS A 42 0.88 3.87 1.51
N VAL A 43 1.81 4.81 1.56
CA VAL A 43 3.02 4.75 2.39
C VAL A 43 2.80 5.64 3.61
N THR A 44 3.20 5.17 4.79
CA THR A 44 3.17 5.99 6.00
C THR A 44 4.60 6.41 6.32
N VAL A 45 4.82 7.71 6.41
CA VAL A 45 6.12 8.36 6.60
C VAL A 45 6.04 9.23 7.85
N GLY A 46 7.18 9.60 8.43
CA GLY A 46 7.23 10.42 9.62
C GLY A 46 7.52 9.65 10.90
N PRO A 47 7.81 10.38 11.99
CA PRO A 47 8.02 9.81 13.31
C PRO A 47 6.72 9.27 13.90
N GLU A 48 6.80 8.47 14.97
CA GLU A 48 5.61 7.81 15.53
C GLU A 48 4.50 8.77 15.97
N HIS A 49 4.88 9.96 16.43
CA HIS A 49 3.99 11.00 16.92
C HIS A 49 3.33 11.81 15.79
N ASP A 50 3.91 11.84 14.59
CA ASP A 50 3.40 12.58 13.45
C ASP A 50 3.56 11.76 12.16
N ARG A 51 2.65 10.80 11.98
CA ARG A 51 2.65 9.91 10.83
C ARG A 51 1.82 10.49 9.70
N GLU A 52 2.48 10.89 8.64
CA GLU A 52 1.88 11.36 7.40
C GLU A 52 1.66 10.18 6.44
N LYS A 53 0.66 10.31 5.56
CA LYS A 53 0.33 9.28 4.57
C LYS A 53 0.58 9.83 3.17
N VAL A 54 1.57 9.28 2.48
CA VAL A 54 1.82 9.53 1.06
C VAL A 54 0.95 8.59 0.23
N LEU A 55 0.22 9.16 -0.73
CA LEU A 55 -0.48 8.40 -1.76
C LEU A 55 0.40 8.35 -3.01
N LEU A 56 0.79 7.15 -3.42
CA LEU A 56 1.48 6.89 -4.68
C LEU A 56 0.42 6.45 -5.69
N ASP A 57 -0.23 7.42 -6.30
CA ASP A 57 -1.33 7.24 -7.25
C ASP A 57 -0.85 7.04 -8.70
N THR A 58 0.29 7.61 -9.07
CA THR A 58 0.88 7.49 -10.41
C THR A 58 2.07 6.54 -10.46
N TRP A 59 2.31 5.97 -11.65
CA TRP A 59 3.53 5.19 -11.94
C TRP A 59 4.81 6.02 -11.78
N CYS A 60 4.73 7.32 -12.06
CA CYS A 60 5.84 8.24 -11.88
C CYS A 60 6.24 8.31 -10.40
N LEU A 61 5.29 8.63 -9.50
CA LEU A 61 5.54 8.70 -8.06
C LEU A 61 6.02 7.37 -7.49
N LYS A 62 5.44 6.24 -7.92
CA LYS A 62 5.91 4.91 -7.52
C LYS A 62 7.36 4.64 -7.92
N THR A 63 7.74 5.02 -9.13
CA THR A 63 9.08 4.79 -9.65
C THR A 63 10.09 5.67 -8.93
N GLN A 64 9.74 6.95 -8.70
CA GLN A 64 10.55 7.87 -7.91
C GLN A 64 10.73 7.38 -6.47
N TYR A 65 9.64 6.97 -5.81
CA TYR A 65 9.70 6.41 -4.47
C TYR A 65 10.59 5.17 -4.40
N LYS A 66 10.44 4.23 -5.35
CA LYS A 66 11.31 3.03 -5.43
C LYS A 66 12.78 3.39 -5.65
N ALA A 67 13.07 4.39 -6.48
CA ALA A 67 14.45 4.86 -6.68
C ALA A 67 15.02 5.42 -5.38
N LEU A 68 14.24 6.22 -4.65
CA LEU A 68 14.64 6.74 -3.34
C LEU A 68 14.83 5.64 -2.29
N CYS A 69 13.98 4.60 -2.28
CA CYS A 69 14.18 3.43 -1.41
C CYS A 69 15.55 2.78 -1.64
N ASN A 70 15.97 2.65 -2.89
CA ASN A 70 17.23 2.01 -3.25
C ASN A 70 18.45 2.89 -2.91
N VAL A 71 18.32 4.21 -3.04
CA VAL A 71 19.42 5.16 -2.83
C VAL A 71 19.58 5.51 -1.35
N LEU A 72 18.47 5.79 -0.65
CA LEU A 72 18.48 6.28 0.73
C LEU A 72 18.40 5.17 1.77
N GLY A 73 17.87 4.00 1.40
CA GLY A 73 17.75 2.84 2.29
C GLY A 73 17.06 3.19 3.61
N GLU A 74 17.78 2.98 4.71
CA GLU A 74 17.28 3.24 6.07
C GLU A 74 17.02 4.73 6.35
N GLY A 75 17.71 5.64 5.66
CA GLY A 75 17.53 7.09 5.78
C GLY A 75 16.28 7.63 5.08
N LEU A 76 15.57 6.80 4.33
CA LEU A 76 14.41 7.22 3.54
C LEU A 76 13.35 7.96 4.38
N ASN A 77 13.05 7.45 5.58
CA ASN A 77 12.03 8.07 6.44
C ASN A 77 12.46 9.47 6.90
N THR A 78 13.71 9.63 7.31
CA THR A 78 14.28 10.92 7.72
C THR A 78 14.23 11.93 6.59
N HIS A 79 14.58 11.53 5.37
CA HIS A 79 14.51 12.42 4.20
C HIS A 79 13.06 12.78 3.83
N LEU A 80 12.12 11.83 3.86
CA LEU A 80 10.70 12.13 3.62
C LEU A 80 10.10 13.03 4.70
N THR A 81 10.65 13.01 5.91
CA THR A 81 10.16 13.83 7.02
C THR A 81 10.75 15.24 6.98
N TYR A 82 12.06 15.39 6.77
CA TYR A 82 12.73 16.67 7.00
C TYR A 82 13.28 17.34 5.74
N ASN A 83 13.47 16.61 4.64
CA ASN A 83 14.03 17.18 3.43
C ASN A 83 12.93 17.87 2.59
N VAL A 84 13.00 19.20 2.49
CA VAL A 84 12.04 20.02 1.74
C VAL A 84 11.91 19.56 0.29
N GLY A 85 13.03 19.33 -0.41
CA GLY A 85 12.98 18.93 -1.83
C GLY A 85 12.32 17.56 -2.04
N VAL A 86 12.57 16.59 -1.14
CA VAL A 86 11.89 15.29 -1.20
C VAL A 86 10.41 15.43 -0.86
N ARG A 87 10.06 16.28 0.12
CA ARG A 87 8.65 16.55 0.48
C ARG A 87 7.87 17.23 -0.63
N ASP A 88 8.50 18.14 -1.36
CA ASP A 88 7.90 18.83 -2.51
C ASP A 88 7.55 17.83 -3.62
N VAL A 89 8.41 16.86 -3.89
CA VAL A 89 8.16 15.79 -4.88
C VAL A 89 6.91 14.97 -4.53
N PHE A 90 6.64 14.74 -3.25
CA PHE A 90 5.47 13.97 -2.78
C PHE A 90 4.31 14.83 -2.28
N ASN A 91 4.36 16.16 -2.46
CA ASN A 91 3.37 17.12 -1.95
C ASN A 91 3.04 16.93 -0.45
N LEU A 92 4.06 16.64 0.36
CA LEU A 92 3.92 16.48 1.82
C LEU A 92 3.84 17.82 2.56
N GLY A 93 4.07 18.94 1.86
CA GLY A 93 4.10 20.27 2.48
C GLY A 93 5.36 20.52 3.29
N PRO A 94 5.41 21.60 4.08
CA PRO A 94 6.61 21.97 4.83
C PRO A 94 6.99 20.89 5.86
N PRO A 95 8.29 20.70 6.15
CA PRO A 95 8.73 19.80 7.20
C PRO A 95 8.09 20.16 8.56
N PRO A 96 7.79 19.16 9.40
CA PRO A 96 7.36 19.41 10.77
C PRO A 96 8.48 20.11 11.55
N ASP A 97 8.10 21.02 12.45
CA ASP A 97 9.04 21.77 13.27
C ASP A 97 9.81 20.81 14.20
N PRO A 98 11.15 20.76 14.14
CA PRO A 98 11.96 19.90 15.01
C PRO A 98 11.74 20.11 16.52
N GLN A 99 11.23 21.28 16.91
CA GLN A 99 11.00 21.65 18.32
C GLN A 99 9.56 21.42 18.78
N ASP A 100 8.67 20.94 17.92
CA ASP A 100 7.29 20.68 18.30
C ASP A 100 7.18 19.37 19.11
N HIS A 101 7.44 19.48 20.41
CA HIS A 101 7.32 18.40 21.39
C HIS A 101 5.86 18.21 21.88
N THR A 102 4.87 18.85 21.26
CA THR A 102 3.49 18.84 21.76
C THR A 102 2.81 17.47 21.65
N HIS A 103 3.36 16.55 20.87
CA HIS A 103 2.81 15.22 20.67
C HIS A 103 3.56 14.15 21.49
N SER A 104 3.04 13.91 22.69
CA SER A 104 3.43 12.77 23.54
C SER A 104 3.36 11.43 22.77
N PRO A 105 4.39 10.57 22.88
CA PRO A 105 4.47 9.30 22.14
C PRO A 105 3.43 8.26 22.59
N ALA A 106 2.72 8.51 23.70
CA ALA A 106 1.72 7.60 24.21
C ALA A 106 0.30 8.04 23.80
N LEU A 107 -0.28 7.35 22.82
CA LEU A 107 -1.72 7.46 22.55
C LEU A 107 -2.50 7.22 23.85
N SER A 108 -3.33 8.20 24.23
CA SER A 108 -4.19 8.09 25.41
C SER A 108 -5.02 6.81 25.37
N ARG A 109 -5.32 6.23 26.54
CA ARG A 109 -6.12 5.01 26.68
C ARG A 109 -7.47 5.12 25.97
N SER A 110 -8.05 6.32 25.93
CA SER A 110 -9.27 6.64 25.19
C SER A 110 -9.07 6.51 23.67
N GLN A 111 -7.99 7.08 23.13
CA GLN A 111 -7.64 7.03 21.71
C GLN A 111 -7.42 5.59 21.23
N LYS A 112 -6.72 4.78 22.03
CA LYS A 112 -6.51 3.34 21.76
C LYS A 112 -7.84 2.58 21.68
N LYS A 113 -8.78 2.87 22.60
CA LYS A 113 -10.12 2.26 22.59
C LYS A 113 -10.92 2.65 21.34
N ILE A 114 -10.84 3.92 20.91
CA ILE A 114 -11.50 4.42 19.70
C ILE A 114 -10.93 3.73 18.45
N ASN A 115 -9.60 3.62 18.33
CA ASN A 115 -8.96 2.93 17.21
C ASN A 115 -9.36 1.46 17.15
N LYS A 116 -9.35 0.76 18.29
CA LYS A 116 -9.81 -0.64 18.37
C LYS A 116 -11.26 -0.80 17.94
N LEU A 117 -12.14 0.14 18.31
CA LEU A 117 -13.54 0.11 17.87
C LEU A 117 -13.63 0.27 16.34
N LYS A 118 -12.93 1.24 15.76
CA LYS A 118 -12.86 1.46 14.29
C LYS A 118 -12.34 0.22 13.55
N GLU A 119 -11.28 -0.41 14.06
CA GLU A 119 -10.76 -1.63 13.45
C GLU A 119 -11.74 -2.80 13.58
N SER A 120 -12.44 -2.91 14.71
CA SER A 120 -13.43 -3.97 14.93
C SER A 120 -14.62 -3.87 13.97
N THR A 121 -15.08 -2.65 13.65
CA THR A 121 -16.19 -2.45 12.70
C THR A 121 -15.75 -2.80 11.28
N VAL A 122 -14.54 -2.39 10.87
CA VAL A 122 -13.94 -2.75 9.58
C VAL A 122 -13.73 -4.27 9.46
N SER A 123 -13.25 -4.92 10.52
CA SER A 123 -13.05 -6.38 10.56
C SER A 123 -14.37 -7.13 10.41
N LYS A 124 -15.42 -6.71 11.15
CA LYS A 124 -16.77 -7.29 11.03
C LYS A 124 -17.35 -7.10 9.62
N ALA A 125 -17.17 -5.93 9.00
CA ALA A 125 -17.60 -5.70 7.63
C ALA A 125 -16.90 -6.64 6.64
N ARG A 126 -15.57 -6.78 6.71
CA ARG A 126 -14.80 -7.73 5.88
C ARG A 126 -15.26 -9.17 6.09
N GLN A 127 -15.53 -9.57 7.33
CA GLN A 127 -15.99 -10.92 7.65
C GLN A 127 -17.36 -11.19 7.02
N ARG A 128 -18.31 -10.24 7.09
CA ARG A 128 -19.63 -10.36 6.45
C ARG A 128 -19.51 -10.53 4.94
N THR A 129 -18.71 -9.70 4.26
CA THR A 129 -18.50 -9.81 2.81
C THR A 129 -17.84 -11.14 2.42
N ARG A 130 -16.80 -11.57 3.16
CA ARG A 130 -16.11 -12.83 2.88
C ARG A 130 -16.99 -14.06 3.12
N LYS A 131 -17.83 -14.05 4.16
CA LYS A 131 -18.74 -15.17 4.46
C LYS A 131 -19.67 -15.48 3.28
N LYS A 132 -20.13 -14.47 2.54
CA LYS A 132 -20.97 -14.67 1.34
C LYS A 132 -20.30 -15.50 0.23
N ASN A 133 -18.97 -15.40 0.11
CA ASN A 133 -18.22 -16.03 -0.97
C ASN A 133 -17.40 -17.25 -0.50
N ARG A 134 -17.49 -17.62 0.79
CA ARG A 134 -16.64 -18.66 1.38
C ARG A 134 -17.08 -20.06 0.97
N ASP A 135 -18.37 -20.24 0.76
CA ASP A 135 -18.98 -21.55 0.49
C ASP A 135 -19.08 -21.85 -1.01
N ASN A 136 -18.55 -20.98 -1.87
CA ASN A 136 -18.52 -21.15 -3.34
C ASN A 136 -17.79 -22.41 -3.81
N LYS A 137 -17.00 -23.06 -2.96
CA LYS A 137 -16.31 -24.34 -3.24
C LYS A 137 -16.90 -25.54 -2.49
N ALA A 138 -17.88 -25.33 -1.61
CA ALA A 138 -18.49 -26.40 -0.81
C ALA A 138 -19.67 -27.06 -1.55
N THR A 139 -20.36 -26.30 -2.41
CA THR A 139 -21.53 -26.77 -3.19
C THR A 139 -21.16 -27.67 -4.38
N ASP A 140 -19.88 -27.75 -4.74
CA ASP A 140 -19.37 -28.52 -5.90
C ASP A 140 -18.97 -29.97 -5.53
N LYS A 141 -19.29 -30.41 -4.30
CA LYS A 141 -19.01 -31.76 -3.78
C LYS A 141 -20.28 -32.59 -3.49
N THR A 142 -21.41 -32.28 -4.13
CA THR A 142 -22.54 -33.20 -4.11
C THR A 142 -22.18 -34.39 -5.00
N TYR A 143 -21.86 -35.51 -4.35
CA TYR A 143 -21.56 -36.79 -4.97
C TYR A 143 -22.66 -37.17 -5.97
N GLN A 144 -22.29 -37.43 -7.22
CA GLN A 144 -23.07 -38.33 -8.08
C GLN A 144 -22.65 -39.75 -7.70
N ASP A 145 -23.47 -40.39 -6.87
CA ASP A 145 -23.58 -41.86 -6.84
C ASP A 145 -24.52 -42.31 -7.97
#